data_AF-A0A0G4KE71-F1
#
_entry.id   AF-A0A0G4KE71-F1
#
_cell.length_a   1.000
_cell.length_b   1.000
_cell.length_c   1.000
_cell.angle_alpha   90.00
_cell.angle_beta   90.00
_cell.angle_gamma   90.00
#
_symmetry.space_group_name_H-M   'P 1'
#
loop_
_entity.id
_entity.type
_entity.pdbx_description
1 polymer ?
#
loop_
_entity_poly.entity_id
_entity_poly.type
_entity_poly.pdbx_seq_one_letter_code
_entity_poly.pdbx_strand_id
1 'polypeptide(L)'
;MELNPETIHTVIHPTAVLKRTTVPPSQPTSKALSPLPADIAWDLSQLNPKNRIDSLAPLATPYWRIDGCTSWGSQYYATPLFMASVPPMRIDVFVPDLSLQTRLVRDLLELDQAFHMKDRVRVSRLAVSMHIVRRLQIWTMTIGGADQEFTNDDGPTRRRTHSERLEYAEKYLCHLPFGSRIVFDSLSLDIKQIDITVVPTFALEVYHFSVRQFEAAWGHDVTLPPCVHITQVQLVEQIHDSTSIVRIDGQSYIFKALTSFPKYLYHELRILLTTEPHPNIMSRPVHLVTKRTRFGGKNAVLGFTLELHRHVTP
;
A
#
# COMPACT_ATOMS: atom_id res chain seq x y z
N MET A 1 -5.86 3.16 17.09
CA MET A 1 -4.64 3.98 17.10
C MET A 1 -3.88 3.54 18.34
N GLU A 2 -2.94 2.62 18.19
CA GLU A 2 -2.04 2.25 19.28
C GLU A 2 -0.66 2.68 18.82
N LEU A 3 -0.02 3.58 19.56
CA LEU A 3 1.35 4.06 19.31
C LEU A 3 2.30 3.12 20.07
N ASN A 4 3.41 2.71 19.46
CA ASN A 4 4.48 2.01 20.19
C ASN A 4 4.97 2.92 21.34
N PRO A 5 4.95 2.45 22.60
CA PRO A 5 5.38 3.24 23.76
C PRO A 5 6.78 3.84 23.60
N GLU A 6 7.71 3.15 22.92
CA GLU A 6 9.08 3.62 22.78
C GLU A 6 9.21 4.85 21.87
N THR A 7 8.41 4.92 20.80
CA THR A 7 8.42 6.03 19.83
C THR A 7 7.77 7.30 20.38
N ILE A 8 6.80 7.15 21.30
CA ILE A 8 6.16 8.28 21.98
C ILE A 8 7.20 9.07 22.79
N HIS A 9 8.13 8.38 23.44
CA HIS A 9 9.13 8.96 24.33
C HIS A 9 10.32 9.64 23.62
N THR A 10 10.44 9.53 22.30
CA THR A 10 11.57 10.10 21.55
C THR A 10 11.16 11.21 20.59
N VAL A 11 9.89 11.26 20.16
CA VAL A 11 9.46 12.21 19.12
C VAL A 11 8.31 13.12 19.58
N ILE A 12 7.45 12.65 20.50
CA ILE A 12 6.18 13.34 20.80
C ILE A 12 6.26 14.22 22.05
N HIS A 13 7.01 13.81 23.06
CA HIS A 13 7.11 14.61 24.29
C HIS A 13 8.06 15.82 24.11
N PRO A 14 7.71 17.00 24.65
CA PRO A 14 8.60 18.18 24.65
C PRO A 14 9.92 17.93 25.42
N THR A 15 9.99 16.89 26.25
CA THR A 15 11.21 16.41 26.90
C THR A 15 12.16 15.63 25.97
N ALA A 16 11.76 15.33 24.73
CA ALA A 16 12.65 14.74 23.72
C ALA A 16 13.89 15.60 23.47
N VAL A 17 13.75 16.93 23.56
CA VAL A 17 14.87 17.90 23.49
C VAL A 17 15.90 17.71 24.62
N LEU A 18 15.48 17.19 25.79
CA LEU A 18 16.34 16.96 26.94
C LEU A 18 17.06 15.61 26.88
N LYS A 19 16.63 14.69 26.02
CA LYS A 19 17.41 13.50 25.67
C LYS A 19 18.53 13.94 24.75
N ARG A 20 19.52 14.63 25.32
CA ARG A 20 20.81 14.94 24.70
C ARG A 20 21.40 13.65 24.15
N THR A 21 21.22 13.43 22.86
CA THR A 21 22.21 12.68 22.09
C THR A 21 23.50 13.47 22.28
N THR A 22 24.54 12.82 22.80
CA THR A 22 25.90 13.36 22.83
C THR A 22 26.40 13.44 21.38
N VAL A 23 25.86 14.40 20.63
CA VAL A 23 26.34 14.79 19.31
C VAL A 23 26.89 16.20 19.49
N PRO A 24 28.21 16.41 19.31
CA PRO A 24 28.79 17.74 19.38
C PRO A 24 28.19 18.63 18.27
N PRO A 25 28.12 19.95 18.48
CA PRO A 25 27.45 20.87 17.55
C PRO A 25 28.14 20.86 16.19
N SER A 26 27.39 20.47 15.16
CA SER A 26 27.81 20.52 13.76
C SER A 26 27.97 21.98 13.33
N GLN A 27 29.22 22.36 13.03
CA GLN A 27 29.53 23.47 12.14
C GLN A 27 28.84 23.25 10.77
N PRO A 28 28.60 24.31 9.98
CA PRO A 28 28.01 24.18 8.64
C PRO A 28 28.97 23.41 7.75
N THR A 29 28.80 22.09 7.69
CA THR A 29 29.53 21.24 6.78
C THR A 29 28.90 21.40 5.40
N SER A 30 29.60 22.16 4.54
CA SER A 30 29.76 21.76 3.15
C SER A 30 29.82 20.23 3.07
N LYS A 31 29.12 19.60 2.13
CA LYS A 31 29.27 18.18 1.74
C LYS A 31 30.72 17.92 1.32
N ALA A 32 31.65 17.95 2.27
CA ALA A 32 32.98 17.44 2.15
C ALA A 32 32.88 15.96 2.51
N LEU A 33 33.23 15.12 1.55
CA LEU A 33 33.46 13.70 1.76
C LEU A 33 34.35 13.55 3.01
N SER A 34 33.79 13.03 4.09
CA SER A 34 34.58 12.57 5.22
C SER A 34 35.63 11.60 4.67
N PRO A 35 36.92 11.73 5.03
CA PRO A 35 37.93 10.77 4.60
C PRO A 35 37.49 9.37 5.02
N LEU A 36 37.52 8.41 4.09
CA LEU A 36 37.17 7.02 4.34
C LEU A 36 37.88 6.55 5.61
N PRO A 37 37.18 5.93 6.59
CA PRO A 37 37.85 5.23 7.67
C PRO A 37 38.76 4.18 7.04
N ALA A 38 40.05 4.26 7.36
CA ALA A 38 41.01 3.21 7.05
C ALA A 38 40.49 1.88 7.61
N ASP A 39 40.47 0.86 6.76
CA ASP A 39 40.15 -0.54 7.03
C ASP A 39 38.79 -0.83 7.71
N ILE A 40 37.69 -0.47 7.04
CA ILE A 40 36.43 -1.20 7.29
C ILE A 40 36.65 -2.66 6.87
N ALA A 41 36.55 -3.59 7.82
CA ALA A 41 36.63 -5.03 7.54
C ALA A 41 35.73 -5.37 6.35
N TRP A 42 36.22 -6.19 5.40
CA TRP A 42 35.51 -6.52 4.16
C TRP A 42 34.06 -6.98 4.42
N ASP A 43 33.80 -7.67 5.53
CA ASP A 43 32.48 -8.13 5.92
C ASP A 43 31.47 -7.04 6.29
N LEU A 44 31.94 -5.83 6.62
CA LEU A 44 31.13 -4.66 6.92
C LEU A 44 31.15 -3.62 5.78
N SER A 45 32.00 -3.84 4.78
CA SER A 45 32.15 -2.94 3.64
C SER A 45 30.89 -2.91 2.77
N GLN A 46 30.51 -1.72 2.30
CA GLN A 46 29.46 -1.52 1.29
C GLN A 46 29.86 -2.03 -0.11
N LEU A 47 31.15 -2.33 -0.31
CA LEU A 47 31.63 -2.96 -1.54
C LEU A 47 31.44 -4.48 -1.52
N ASN A 48 31.17 -5.06 -0.35
CA ASN A 48 30.82 -6.46 -0.24
C ASN A 48 29.43 -6.68 -0.83
N PRO A 49 29.27 -7.58 -1.82
CA PRO A 49 27.97 -7.85 -2.44
C PRO A 49 26.84 -8.12 -1.44
N LYS A 50 27.15 -8.73 -0.29
CA LYS A 50 26.16 -9.03 0.75
C LYS A 50 25.56 -7.79 1.44
N ASN A 51 26.30 -6.67 1.43
CA ASN A 51 25.91 -5.41 2.06
C ASN A 51 25.61 -4.31 1.04
N ARG A 52 25.66 -4.63 -0.25
CA ARG A 52 25.54 -3.67 -1.34
C ARG A 52 24.11 -3.68 -1.86
N ILE A 53 23.53 -2.49 -2.02
CA ILE A 53 22.32 -2.34 -2.83
C ILE A 53 22.75 -2.34 -4.30
N ASP A 54 22.25 -3.31 -5.08
CA ASP A 54 22.59 -3.44 -6.50
C ASP A 54 22.25 -2.16 -7.29
N SER A 55 21.05 -1.62 -7.08
CA SER A 55 20.62 -0.38 -7.73
C SER A 55 19.38 0.23 -7.07
N LEU A 56 19.40 1.55 -6.93
CA LEU A 56 18.24 2.38 -6.53
C LEU A 56 17.72 3.24 -7.69
N ALA A 57 18.23 3.04 -8.90
CA ALA A 57 17.74 3.77 -10.06
C ALA A 57 16.28 3.39 -10.36
N PRO A 58 15.44 4.32 -10.85
CA PRO A 58 14.10 3.98 -11.32
C PRO A 58 14.13 2.89 -12.39
N LEU A 59 13.18 1.95 -12.34
CA LEU A 59 13.00 0.97 -13.42
C LEU A 59 12.36 1.65 -14.63
N ALA A 60 12.80 1.31 -15.84
CA ALA A 60 12.23 1.84 -17.07
C ALA A 60 10.79 1.34 -17.31
N THR A 61 10.53 0.05 -17.02
CA THR A 61 9.22 -0.60 -17.17
C THR A 61 8.82 -1.32 -15.89
N PRO A 62 8.43 -0.58 -14.83
CA PRO A 62 8.06 -1.17 -13.56
C PRO A 62 6.71 -1.90 -13.63
N TYR A 63 6.61 -3.07 -13.01
CA TYR A 63 5.34 -3.78 -12.81
C TYR A 63 4.52 -3.21 -11.66
N TRP A 64 5.13 -2.42 -10.79
CA TRP A 64 4.48 -1.86 -9.61
C TRP A 64 4.83 -0.39 -9.44
N ARG A 65 3.90 0.37 -8.88
CA ARG A 65 4.07 1.77 -8.50
C ARG A 65 3.75 1.94 -7.03
N ILE A 66 4.53 2.75 -6.33
CA ILE A 66 4.20 3.16 -4.95
C ILE A 66 3.50 4.52 -5.00
N ASP A 67 2.25 4.55 -4.55
CA ASP A 67 1.43 5.76 -4.52
C ASP A 67 1.60 6.56 -3.22
N GLY A 68 2.01 5.89 -2.14
CA GLY A 68 2.26 6.54 -0.86
C GLY A 68 2.62 5.53 0.23
N CYS A 69 2.71 6.01 1.47
CA CYS A 69 2.92 5.19 2.64
C CYS A 69 2.15 5.70 3.86
N THR A 70 1.89 4.82 4.82
CA THR A 70 1.32 5.20 6.11
C THR A 70 2.33 6.01 6.92
N SER A 71 1.85 6.66 7.99
CA SER A 71 2.66 7.55 8.84
C SER A 71 3.85 6.89 9.53
N TRP A 72 3.96 5.56 9.50
CA TRP A 72 5.03 4.85 10.18
C TRP A 72 6.06 4.26 9.21
N GLY A 73 5.89 4.48 7.90
CA GLY A 73 6.82 3.96 6.89
C GLY A 73 6.86 2.44 6.79
N SER A 74 5.89 1.74 7.38
CA SER A 74 5.80 0.27 7.40
C SER A 74 4.79 -0.29 6.41
N GLN A 75 3.85 0.52 5.91
CA GLN A 75 2.87 0.12 4.90
C GLN A 75 2.94 1.06 3.71
N TYR A 76 3.08 0.49 2.52
CA TYR A 76 3.21 1.20 1.24
C TYR A 76 2.04 0.82 0.33
N TYR A 77 1.47 1.82 -0.33
CA TYR A 77 0.35 1.63 -1.26
C TYR A 77 0.91 1.25 -2.62
N ALA A 78 0.84 -0.04 -2.95
CA ALA A 78 1.40 -0.59 -4.18
C ALA A 78 0.29 -0.81 -5.22
N THR A 79 0.51 -0.30 -6.43
CA THR A 79 -0.42 -0.41 -7.56
C THR A 79 0.24 -1.25 -8.67
N PRO A 80 -0.34 -2.40 -9.07
CA PRO A 80 0.19 -3.23 -10.15
C PRO A 80 -0.06 -2.58 -11.51
N LEU A 81 1.00 -2.24 -12.23
CA LEU A 81 0.95 -1.56 -13.53
C LEU A 81 0.81 -2.51 -14.73
N PHE A 82 0.97 -3.81 -14.52
CA PHE A 82 0.83 -4.82 -15.58
C PHE A 82 -0.63 -5.19 -15.87
N MET A 83 -1.58 -4.76 -15.04
CA MET A 83 -3.01 -4.97 -15.28
C MET A 83 -3.58 -3.82 -16.12
N ALA A 84 -4.42 -4.13 -17.11
CA ALA A 84 -5.06 -3.10 -17.94
C ALA A 84 -6.06 -2.25 -17.15
N SER A 85 -6.79 -2.86 -16.22
CA SER A 85 -7.71 -2.19 -15.30
C SER A 85 -7.53 -2.74 -13.90
N VAL A 86 -6.95 -1.93 -13.00
CA VAL A 86 -6.64 -2.35 -11.64
C VAL A 86 -7.87 -2.14 -10.75
N PRO A 87 -8.54 -3.18 -10.23
CA PRO A 87 -9.55 -2.97 -9.20
C PRO A 87 -8.90 -2.43 -7.91
N PRO A 88 -9.55 -1.52 -7.16
CA PRO A 88 -8.99 -0.95 -5.93
C PRO A 88 -9.04 -1.95 -4.76
N MET A 89 -8.29 -3.05 -4.88
CA MET A 89 -8.31 -4.19 -3.95
C MET A 89 -7.57 -3.96 -2.63
N ARG A 90 -6.84 -2.84 -2.51
CA ARG A 90 -6.02 -2.47 -1.34
C ARG A 90 -5.02 -3.56 -0.94
N ILE A 91 -4.27 -4.03 -1.94
CA ILE A 91 -3.18 -5.00 -1.74
C ILE A 91 -1.91 -4.20 -1.44
N ASP A 92 -1.77 -3.82 -0.18
CA ASP A 92 -0.68 -2.95 0.28
C ASP A 92 0.55 -3.79 0.69
N VAL A 93 1.74 -3.21 0.57
CA VAL A 93 3.02 -3.83 0.94
C VAL A 93 3.36 -3.46 2.37
N PHE A 94 3.66 -4.43 3.20
CA PHE A 94 4.08 -4.27 4.59
C PHE A 94 5.55 -4.65 4.71
N VAL A 95 6.35 -3.74 5.23
CA VAL A 95 7.75 -3.99 5.58
C VAL A 95 7.89 -4.05 7.09
N PRO A 96 8.92 -4.74 7.63
CA PRO A 96 9.12 -4.83 9.06
C PRO A 96 9.36 -3.45 9.68
N ASP A 97 9.01 -3.33 10.97
CA ASP A 97 9.14 -2.08 11.71
C ASP A 97 10.59 -1.55 11.72
N LEU A 98 10.73 -0.22 11.71
CA LEU A 98 11.99 0.51 11.78
C LEU A 98 12.83 0.10 12.99
N SER A 99 12.17 -0.21 14.11
CA SER A 99 12.82 -0.66 15.36
C SER A 99 13.59 -1.97 15.21
N LEU A 100 13.17 -2.82 14.27
CA LEU A 100 13.80 -4.12 13.99
C LEU A 100 14.96 -4.00 12.98
N GLN A 101 15.13 -2.83 12.37
CA GLN A 101 16.13 -2.62 11.32
C GLN A 101 17.46 -2.12 11.88
N THR A 102 18.55 -2.63 11.31
CA THR A 102 19.89 -2.11 11.60
C THR A 102 20.01 -0.67 11.10
N ARG A 103 20.88 0.13 11.74
CA ARG A 103 21.11 1.53 11.33
C ARG A 103 21.55 1.62 9.86
N LEU A 104 22.39 0.70 9.41
CA LEU A 104 22.85 0.64 8.03
C LEU A 104 21.69 0.51 7.03
N VAL A 105 20.74 -0.40 7.29
CA VAL A 105 19.56 -0.58 6.42
C VAL A 105 18.68 0.67 6.46
N ARG A 106 18.47 1.26 7.64
CA ARG A 106 17.67 2.49 7.79
C ARG A 106 18.25 3.66 7.00
N ASP A 107 19.55 3.86 7.09
CA ASP A 107 20.24 4.97 6.42
C ASP A 107 20.24 4.78 4.89
N LEU A 108 20.61 3.59 4.41
CA LEU A 108 20.73 3.32 2.97
C LEU A 108 19.39 3.23 2.25
N LEU A 109 18.35 2.75 2.92
CA LEU A 109 16.99 2.71 2.37
C LEU A 109 16.16 3.94 2.75
N GLU A 110 16.75 4.93 3.42
CA GLU A 110 16.10 6.19 3.80
C GLU A 110 14.80 5.98 4.60
N LEU A 111 14.77 4.96 5.46
CA LEU A 111 13.54 4.54 6.13
C LEU A 111 12.98 5.61 7.08
N ASP A 112 13.87 6.41 7.70
CA ASP A 112 13.48 7.50 8.59
C ASP A 112 12.81 8.66 7.84
N GLN A 113 13.16 8.85 6.57
CA GLN A 113 12.53 9.88 5.74
C GLN A 113 11.09 9.49 5.35
N ALA A 114 10.82 8.19 5.17
CA ALA A 114 9.49 7.69 4.83
C ALA A 114 8.42 8.04 5.89
N PHE A 115 8.81 8.13 7.16
CA PHE A 115 7.91 8.44 8.27
C PHE A 115 7.20 9.80 8.13
N HIS A 116 7.91 10.83 7.62
CA HIS A 116 7.39 12.19 7.53
C HIS A 116 6.88 12.58 6.14
N MET A 117 7.05 11.72 5.13
CA MET A 117 6.68 12.03 3.76
C MET A 117 5.27 11.53 3.40
N LYS A 118 4.46 12.45 2.87
CA LYS A 118 3.05 12.22 2.53
C LYS A 118 2.70 12.45 1.07
N ASP A 119 3.64 13.02 0.31
CA ASP A 119 3.45 13.29 -1.10
C ASP A 119 3.95 12.13 -1.95
N ARG A 120 3.14 11.65 -2.90
CA ARG A 120 3.47 10.54 -3.81
C ARG A 120 4.80 10.76 -4.50
N VAL A 121 5.04 11.94 -5.06
CA VAL A 121 6.22 12.18 -5.90
C VAL A 121 7.49 12.00 -5.07
N ARG A 122 7.48 12.46 -3.82
CA ARG A 122 8.60 12.25 -2.90
C ARG A 122 8.69 10.81 -2.40
N VAL A 123 7.57 10.20 -1.97
CA VAL A 123 7.57 8.83 -1.44
C VAL A 123 8.03 7.83 -2.50
N SER A 124 7.55 7.95 -3.74
CA SER A 124 7.92 7.06 -4.85
C SER A 124 9.40 7.15 -5.24
N ARG A 125 10.10 8.22 -4.86
CA ARG A 125 11.54 8.44 -5.14
C ARG A 125 12.48 7.98 -4.03
N LEU A 126 11.93 7.59 -2.87
CA LEU A 126 12.73 7.07 -1.77
C LEU A 126 13.46 5.78 -2.15
N ALA A 127 14.64 5.60 -1.56
CA ALA A 127 15.40 4.37 -1.71
C ALA A 127 14.57 3.12 -1.36
N VAL A 128 13.83 3.12 -0.24
CA VAL A 128 12.94 2.00 0.14
C VAL A 128 11.85 1.73 -0.89
N SER A 129 11.26 2.76 -1.51
CA SER A 129 10.23 2.56 -2.53
C SER A 129 10.80 1.93 -3.79
N MET A 130 11.99 2.37 -4.23
CA MET A 130 12.70 1.74 -5.35
C MET A 130 13.08 0.30 -5.04
N HIS A 131 13.48 0.04 -3.79
CA HIS A 131 13.82 -1.29 -3.30
C HIS A 131 12.63 -2.24 -3.30
N ILE A 132 11.48 -1.79 -2.79
CA ILE A 132 10.21 -2.52 -2.81
C ILE A 132 9.81 -2.82 -4.25
N VAL A 133 9.78 -1.82 -5.13
CA VAL A 133 9.37 -2.00 -6.54
C VAL A 133 10.26 -3.03 -7.25
N ARG A 134 11.58 -2.98 -7.04
CA ARG A 134 12.53 -3.96 -7.61
C ARG A 134 12.29 -5.35 -7.08
N ARG A 135 12.03 -5.50 -5.78
CA ARG A 135 11.71 -6.81 -5.23
C ARG A 135 10.41 -7.37 -5.81
N LEU A 136 9.37 -6.55 -5.87
CA LEU A 136 8.08 -6.91 -6.45
C LEU A 136 8.19 -7.25 -7.93
N GLN A 137 9.07 -6.58 -8.69
CA GLN A 137 9.35 -6.88 -10.09
C GLN A 137 9.73 -8.36 -10.28
N ILE A 138 10.65 -8.85 -9.44
CA ILE A 138 11.11 -10.24 -9.46
C ILE A 138 9.99 -11.17 -8.98
N TRP A 139 9.36 -10.83 -7.85
CA TRP A 139 8.33 -11.65 -7.23
C TRP A 139 7.08 -11.85 -8.11
N THR A 140 6.72 -10.85 -8.92
CA THR A 140 5.60 -10.97 -9.88
C THR A 140 5.79 -12.13 -10.85
N MET A 141 7.04 -12.51 -11.15
CA MET A 141 7.35 -13.62 -12.05
C MET A 141 7.21 -15.01 -11.41
N THR A 142 7.07 -15.08 -10.09
CA THR A 142 6.99 -16.30 -9.29
C THR A 142 5.73 -16.36 -8.42
N ILE A 143 4.89 -15.32 -8.44
CA ILE A 143 3.71 -15.17 -7.60
C ILE A 143 2.75 -16.36 -7.76
N GLY A 144 2.32 -16.93 -6.64
CA GLY A 144 1.40 -18.08 -6.63
C GLY A 144 1.91 -19.31 -7.41
N GLY A 145 3.22 -19.42 -7.68
CA GLY A 145 3.79 -20.49 -8.51
C GLY A 145 3.71 -20.22 -10.02
N ALA A 146 3.65 -18.95 -10.44
CA ALA A 146 3.62 -18.56 -11.85
C ALA A 146 4.80 -19.14 -12.68
N ASP A 147 5.94 -19.37 -12.05
CA ASP A 147 7.15 -19.92 -12.65
C ASP A 147 7.17 -21.46 -12.72
N GLN A 148 6.27 -22.12 -11.99
CA GLN A 148 6.14 -23.57 -12.00
C GLN A 148 5.62 -24.07 -13.35
N GLU A 149 6.01 -25.29 -13.69
CA GLU A 149 5.50 -25.97 -14.87
C GLU A 149 4.01 -26.29 -14.70
N PHE A 150 3.27 -26.18 -15.79
CA PHE A 150 1.84 -26.48 -15.81
C PHE A 150 1.51 -27.37 -16.98
N THR A 151 0.45 -28.14 -16.80
CA THR A 151 -0.11 -29.04 -17.80
C THR A 151 -1.45 -28.44 -18.22
N ASN A 152 -1.63 -28.22 -19.51
CA ASN A 152 -2.96 -27.93 -20.05
C ASN A 152 -3.75 -29.24 -20.10
N ASP A 153 -5.08 -29.16 -20.05
CA ASP A 153 -5.99 -30.31 -19.88
C ASP A 153 -5.66 -31.51 -20.81
N ASP A 154 -5.02 -31.31 -21.97
CA ASP A 154 -4.51 -32.37 -22.86
C ASP A 154 -3.09 -32.08 -23.45
N GLY A 155 -2.26 -31.25 -22.81
CA GLY A 155 -1.00 -30.73 -23.39
C GLY A 155 0.30 -31.15 -22.66
N PRO A 156 1.48 -30.96 -23.28
CA PRO A 156 2.76 -31.23 -22.62
C PRO A 156 3.01 -30.23 -21.48
N THR A 157 3.63 -30.72 -20.41
CA THR A 157 4.12 -29.90 -19.29
C THR A 157 5.13 -28.87 -19.79
N ARG A 158 4.86 -27.58 -19.56
CA ARG A 158 5.76 -26.50 -19.95
C ARG A 158 5.76 -25.35 -18.96
N ARG A 159 6.76 -24.47 -19.07
CA ARG A 159 6.84 -23.22 -18.31
C ARG A 159 5.97 -22.14 -18.95
N ARG A 160 5.39 -21.27 -18.11
CA ARG A 160 4.67 -20.07 -18.57
C ARG A 160 5.63 -19.08 -19.20
N THR A 161 5.22 -18.51 -20.33
CA THR A 161 5.90 -17.38 -20.95
C THR A 161 5.80 -16.15 -20.06
N HIS A 162 6.52 -15.08 -20.43
CA HIS A 162 6.49 -13.83 -19.68
C HIS A 162 5.07 -13.24 -19.55
N SER A 163 4.31 -13.19 -20.65
CA SER A 163 2.96 -12.64 -20.66
C SER A 163 1.98 -13.52 -19.86
N GLU A 164 2.11 -14.85 -19.97
CA GLU A 164 1.28 -15.79 -19.21
C GLU A 164 1.52 -15.69 -17.69
N ARG A 165 2.75 -15.37 -17.27
CA ARG A 165 3.05 -15.10 -15.85
C ARG A 165 2.36 -13.84 -15.35
N LEU A 166 2.35 -12.78 -16.15
CA LEU A 166 1.64 -11.53 -15.80
C LEU A 166 0.13 -11.74 -15.71
N GLU A 167 -0.45 -12.48 -16.66
CA GLU A 167 -1.88 -12.82 -16.63
C GLU A 167 -2.22 -13.70 -15.42
N TYR A 168 -1.36 -14.67 -15.09
CA TYR A 168 -1.50 -15.49 -13.89
C TYR A 168 -1.42 -14.65 -12.61
N ALA A 169 -0.45 -13.72 -12.55
CA ALA A 169 -0.30 -12.79 -11.43
C ALA A 169 -1.54 -11.91 -11.25
N GLU A 170 -2.09 -11.39 -12.35
CA GLU A 170 -3.32 -10.61 -12.34
C GLU A 170 -4.48 -11.42 -11.77
N LYS A 171 -4.69 -12.63 -12.31
CA LYS A 171 -5.70 -13.56 -11.80
C LYS A 171 -5.49 -13.82 -10.32
N TYR A 172 -4.28 -14.17 -9.89
CA TYR A 172 -3.98 -14.45 -8.48
C TYR A 172 -4.38 -13.28 -7.57
N LEU A 173 -3.96 -12.06 -7.90
CA LEU A 173 -4.23 -10.85 -7.10
C LEU A 173 -5.72 -10.50 -7.07
N CYS A 174 -6.42 -10.58 -8.21
CA CYS A 174 -7.86 -10.32 -8.29
C CYS A 174 -8.70 -11.31 -7.45
N HIS A 175 -8.18 -12.52 -7.24
CA HIS A 175 -8.82 -13.55 -6.42
C HIS A 175 -8.58 -13.39 -4.91
N LEU A 176 -7.66 -12.53 -4.47
CA LEU A 176 -7.41 -12.31 -3.05
C LEU A 176 -8.60 -11.59 -2.37
N PRO A 177 -8.82 -11.79 -1.06
CA PRO A 177 -9.69 -10.94 -0.25
C PRO A 177 -9.31 -9.46 -0.37
N PHE A 178 -10.31 -8.58 -0.29
CA PHE A 178 -10.04 -7.14 -0.21
C PHE A 178 -9.18 -6.82 1.02
N GLY A 179 -8.18 -5.95 0.88
CA GLY A 179 -7.27 -5.61 1.97
C GLY A 179 -6.22 -6.69 2.30
N SER A 180 -5.98 -7.65 1.40
CA SER A 180 -4.89 -8.63 1.55
C SER A 180 -3.53 -7.94 1.57
N ARG A 181 -2.53 -8.57 2.18
CA ARG A 181 -1.23 -7.93 2.45
C ARG A 181 -0.12 -8.65 1.74
N ILE A 182 0.81 -7.90 1.15
CA ILE A 182 2.11 -8.42 0.72
C ILE A 182 3.10 -8.08 1.82
N VAL A 183 3.59 -9.07 2.56
CA VAL A 183 4.49 -8.87 3.70
C VAL A 183 5.91 -9.22 3.29
N PHE A 184 6.83 -8.29 3.54
CA PHE A 184 8.26 -8.56 3.46
C PHE A 184 8.69 -9.06 4.83
N ASP A 185 9.12 -10.32 4.91
CA ASP A 185 9.46 -10.95 6.20
C ASP A 185 10.74 -10.34 6.80
N SER A 186 11.61 -9.80 5.94
CA SER A 186 12.78 -9.02 6.32
C SER A 186 13.04 -7.88 5.31
N LEU A 187 13.83 -6.89 5.72
CA LEU A 187 14.45 -5.94 4.79
C LEU A 187 15.94 -6.23 4.72
N SER A 188 16.39 -6.73 3.57
CA SER A 188 17.80 -6.95 3.24
C SER A 188 18.25 -5.95 2.18
N LEU A 189 19.55 -5.59 2.18
CA LEU A 189 20.14 -4.76 1.11
C LEU A 189 20.22 -5.53 -0.22
N ASP A 190 20.32 -6.86 -0.16
CA ASP A 190 20.12 -7.75 -1.31
C ASP A 190 18.63 -8.11 -1.43
N ILE A 191 17.98 -7.61 -2.48
CA ILE A 191 16.57 -7.90 -2.75
C ILE A 191 16.29 -9.40 -2.90
N LYS A 192 17.26 -10.23 -3.33
CA LYS A 192 17.02 -11.66 -3.52
C LYS A 192 16.83 -12.41 -2.20
N GLN A 193 17.32 -11.84 -1.10
CA GLN A 193 17.19 -12.36 0.26
C GLN A 193 15.91 -11.89 0.96
N ILE A 194 15.08 -11.08 0.28
CA ILE A 194 13.80 -10.63 0.83
C ILE A 194 12.74 -11.68 0.49
N ASP A 195 12.26 -12.38 1.51
CA ASP A 195 11.10 -13.26 1.39
C ASP A 195 9.80 -12.46 1.41
N ILE A 196 8.86 -12.89 0.56
CA ILE A 196 7.54 -12.28 0.44
C ILE A 196 6.48 -13.32 0.80
N THR A 197 5.67 -12.97 1.79
CA THR A 197 4.48 -13.73 2.21
C THR A 197 3.23 -12.94 1.86
N VAL A 198 2.25 -13.58 1.20
CA VAL A 198 0.92 -12.99 0.99
C VAL A 198 0.02 -13.43 2.13
N VAL A 199 -0.59 -12.48 2.82
CA VAL A 199 -1.54 -12.73 3.91
C VAL A 199 -2.94 -12.34 3.46
N PRO A 200 -3.83 -13.30 3.14
CA PRO A 200 -5.22 -13.04 2.79
C PRO A 200 -6.01 -12.52 4.00
N THR A 201 -6.72 -11.39 3.83
CA THR A 201 -7.47 -10.77 4.94
C THR A 201 -8.93 -11.24 4.98
N PHE A 202 -9.17 -12.54 5.17
CA PHE A 202 -10.53 -13.10 5.24
C PHE A 202 -11.36 -12.55 6.41
N ALA A 203 -10.72 -12.23 7.54
CA ALA A 203 -11.41 -11.66 8.71
C ALA A 203 -12.14 -10.36 8.36
N LEU A 204 -11.57 -9.53 7.48
CA LEU A 204 -12.18 -8.28 7.06
C LEU A 204 -13.47 -8.53 6.24
N GLU A 205 -13.54 -9.60 5.44
CA GLU A 205 -14.77 -9.97 4.72
C GLU A 205 -15.92 -10.31 5.66
N VAL A 206 -15.62 -10.86 6.85
CA VAL A 206 -16.63 -11.16 7.88
C VAL A 206 -17.29 -9.88 8.38
N TYR A 207 -16.49 -8.86 8.70
CA TYR A 207 -16.99 -7.61 9.29
C TYR A 207 -17.67 -6.67 8.31
N HIS A 208 -17.49 -6.85 7.00
CA HIS A 208 -18.14 -5.99 6.03
C HIS A 208 -19.65 -6.26 5.94
N PHE A 209 -20.46 -5.21 5.97
CA PHE A 209 -21.91 -5.30 5.79
C PHE A 209 -22.24 -5.50 4.31
N SER A 210 -23.30 -6.26 4.05
CA SER A 210 -24.01 -6.26 2.77
C SER A 210 -25.04 -5.14 2.72
N VAL A 211 -25.52 -4.81 1.52
CA VAL A 211 -26.61 -3.82 1.32
C VAL A 211 -27.82 -4.16 2.20
N ARG A 212 -28.24 -5.42 2.22
CA ARG A 212 -29.36 -5.90 3.06
C ARG A 212 -29.14 -5.66 4.55
N GLN A 213 -27.90 -5.77 5.02
CA GLN A 213 -27.58 -5.50 6.42
C GLN A 213 -27.62 -4.00 6.75
N PHE A 214 -27.27 -3.13 5.80
CA PHE A 214 -27.48 -1.69 5.98
C PHE A 214 -28.96 -1.33 6.02
N GLU A 215 -29.76 -1.85 5.08
CA GLU A 215 -31.21 -1.65 5.05
C GLU A 215 -31.86 -2.09 6.36
N ALA A 216 -31.47 -3.26 6.88
CA ALA A 216 -31.96 -3.76 8.17
C ALA A 216 -31.49 -2.92 9.37
N ALA A 217 -30.25 -2.40 9.34
CA ALA A 217 -29.68 -1.66 10.47
C ALA A 217 -30.11 -0.19 10.53
N TRP A 218 -30.38 0.43 9.38
CA TRP A 218 -30.70 1.85 9.28
C TRP A 218 -32.18 2.12 8.97
N GLY A 219 -32.95 1.10 8.61
CA GLY A 219 -34.37 1.23 8.29
C GLY A 219 -34.63 2.00 7.00
N HIS A 220 -35.86 2.47 6.82
CA HIS A 220 -36.32 3.16 5.61
C HIS A 220 -35.90 4.63 5.52
N ASP A 221 -35.31 5.19 6.57
CA ASP A 221 -34.95 6.61 6.64
C ASP A 221 -33.70 6.95 5.82
N VAL A 222 -32.96 5.94 5.35
CA VAL A 222 -31.71 6.12 4.61
C VAL A 222 -31.83 5.47 3.24
N THR A 223 -31.79 6.29 2.18
CA THR A 223 -31.70 5.80 0.80
C THR A 223 -30.25 5.49 0.46
N LEU A 224 -29.95 4.22 0.17
CA LEU A 224 -28.62 3.80 -0.25
C LEU A 224 -28.38 4.11 -1.74
N PRO A 225 -27.15 4.52 -2.13
CA PRO A 225 -26.82 4.75 -3.52
C PRO A 225 -26.70 3.45 -4.32
N PRO A 226 -26.71 3.51 -5.66
CA PRO A 226 -26.54 2.34 -6.51
C PRO A 226 -25.23 1.60 -6.23
N CYS A 227 -25.25 0.29 -6.44
CA CYS A 227 -24.07 -0.56 -6.26
C CYS A 227 -23.29 -0.71 -7.56
N VAL A 228 -21.97 -0.64 -7.46
CA VAL A 228 -21.02 -0.95 -8.55
C VAL A 228 -20.11 -2.08 -8.08
N HIS A 229 -19.84 -3.06 -8.93
CA HIS A 229 -18.92 -4.15 -8.58
C HIS A 229 -17.48 -3.64 -8.63
N ILE A 230 -16.62 -4.10 -7.71
CA ILE A 230 -15.23 -3.61 -7.59
C ILE A 230 -14.41 -3.75 -8.88
N THR A 231 -14.72 -4.73 -9.74
CA THR A 231 -14.04 -4.93 -11.04
C THR A 231 -14.40 -3.88 -12.09
N GLN A 232 -15.51 -3.16 -11.89
CA GLN A 232 -15.92 -2.03 -12.74
C GLN A 232 -15.28 -0.71 -12.27
N VAL A 233 -14.59 -0.73 -11.14
CA VAL A 233 -13.91 0.42 -10.56
C VAL A 233 -12.43 0.32 -10.88
N GLN A 234 -11.88 1.30 -11.59
CA GLN A 234 -10.45 1.33 -11.95
C GLN A 234 -9.70 2.25 -10.97
N LEU A 235 -8.72 1.71 -10.25
CA LEU A 235 -7.81 2.48 -9.41
C LEU A 235 -6.91 3.38 -10.27
N VAL A 236 -6.91 4.67 -9.97
CA VAL A 236 -5.98 5.64 -10.55
C VAL A 236 -4.79 5.83 -9.61
N GLU A 237 -5.07 6.11 -8.34
CA GLU A 237 -4.05 6.45 -7.34
C GLU A 237 -4.59 6.26 -5.91
N GLN A 238 -3.78 5.69 -5.02
CA GLN A 238 -4.05 5.67 -3.58
C GLN A 238 -3.42 6.89 -2.89
N ILE A 239 -4.21 7.89 -2.53
CA ILE A 239 -3.70 9.16 -1.94
C ILE A 239 -3.45 9.02 -0.44
N HIS A 240 -4.30 8.27 0.26
CA HIS A 240 -4.26 8.14 1.72
C HIS A 240 -4.75 6.77 2.15
N ASP A 241 -4.55 6.40 3.42
CA ASP A 241 -4.91 5.09 3.96
C ASP A 241 -6.38 4.67 3.77
N SER A 242 -7.28 5.63 3.57
CA SER A 242 -8.70 5.37 3.35
C SER A 242 -9.24 5.86 2.02
N THR A 243 -8.43 6.57 1.22
CA THR A 243 -8.91 7.38 0.10
C THR A 243 -8.06 7.14 -1.15
N SER A 244 -8.72 6.79 -2.24
CA SER A 244 -8.14 6.68 -3.57
C SER A 244 -8.91 7.50 -4.60
N ILE A 245 -8.24 7.87 -5.69
CA ILE A 245 -8.89 8.30 -6.91
C ILE A 245 -9.17 7.05 -7.73
N VAL A 246 -10.40 6.92 -8.19
CA VAL A 246 -10.84 5.84 -9.07
C VAL A 246 -11.54 6.40 -10.30
N ARG A 247 -11.69 5.56 -11.33
CA ARG A 247 -12.55 5.81 -12.48
C ARG A 247 -13.65 4.77 -12.57
N ILE A 248 -14.85 5.23 -12.90
CA ILE A 248 -16.02 4.42 -13.21
C ILE A 248 -16.62 5.02 -14.47
N ASP A 249 -16.77 4.22 -15.52
CA ASP A 249 -17.29 4.65 -16.84
C ASP A 249 -16.60 5.91 -17.39
N GLY A 250 -15.27 5.99 -17.23
CA GLY A 250 -14.44 7.11 -17.68
C GLY A 250 -14.46 8.34 -16.77
N GLN A 251 -15.40 8.44 -15.82
CA GLN A 251 -15.50 9.55 -14.89
C GLN A 251 -14.68 9.29 -13.61
N SER A 252 -14.03 10.33 -13.07
CA SER A 252 -13.20 10.22 -11.87
C SER A 252 -13.99 10.48 -10.59
N TYR A 253 -13.76 9.65 -9.58
CA TYR A 253 -14.39 9.73 -8.25
C TYR A 253 -13.35 9.56 -7.15
N ILE A 254 -13.70 10.00 -5.95
CA ILE A 254 -12.99 9.63 -4.73
C ILE A 254 -13.60 8.34 -4.21
N PHE A 255 -12.82 7.28 -4.07
CA PHE A 255 -13.24 6.04 -3.42
C PHE A 255 -12.73 6.02 -1.97
N LYS A 256 -13.66 5.88 -1.02
CA LYS A 256 -13.34 5.68 0.40
C LYS A 256 -13.54 4.23 0.80
N ALA A 257 -12.49 3.62 1.31
CA ALA A 257 -12.52 2.25 1.83
C ALA A 257 -11.46 2.04 2.92
N LEU A 258 -11.78 1.22 3.92
CA LEU A 258 -10.89 0.91 5.03
C LEU A 258 -10.51 -0.57 5.01
N THR A 259 -9.22 -0.85 5.22
CA THR A 259 -8.71 -2.22 5.42
C THR A 259 -8.77 -2.66 6.88
N SER A 260 -9.20 -1.77 7.78
CA SER A 260 -9.35 -2.01 9.22
C SER A 260 -10.55 -1.26 9.77
N PHE A 261 -11.29 -1.88 10.70
CA PHE A 261 -12.43 -1.27 11.40
C PHE A 261 -13.48 -0.62 10.47
N PRO A 262 -14.15 -1.39 9.57
CA PRO A 262 -15.10 -0.86 8.60
C PRO A 262 -16.29 -0.11 9.22
N LYS A 263 -16.58 -0.33 10.52
CA LYS A 263 -17.59 0.42 11.28
C LYS A 263 -17.45 1.94 11.18
N TYR A 264 -16.21 2.47 11.11
CA TYR A 264 -16.00 3.92 11.01
C TYR A 264 -16.42 4.45 9.64
N LEU A 265 -16.14 3.69 8.59
CA LEU A 265 -16.61 3.99 7.23
C LEU A 265 -18.13 3.99 7.14
N TYR A 266 -18.79 3.11 7.89
CA TYR A 266 -20.25 3.01 7.90
C TYR A 266 -20.91 4.16 8.64
N HIS A 267 -20.28 4.62 9.71
CA HIS A 267 -20.72 5.82 10.41
C HIS A 267 -20.60 7.06 9.51
N GLU A 268 -19.47 7.21 8.82
CA GLU A 268 -19.27 8.28 7.84
C GLU A 268 -20.32 8.23 6.71
N LEU A 269 -20.53 7.04 6.13
CA LEU A 269 -21.54 6.81 5.09
C LEU A 269 -22.93 7.24 5.56
N ARG A 270 -23.34 6.81 6.76
CA ARG A 270 -24.65 7.18 7.32
C ARG A 270 -24.78 8.69 7.49
N ILE A 271 -23.78 9.35 8.07
CA ILE A 271 -23.79 10.82 8.26
C ILE A 271 -23.96 11.53 6.91
N LEU A 272 -23.19 11.14 5.89
CA LEU A 272 -23.26 11.79 4.58
C LEU A 272 -24.61 11.56 3.88
N LEU A 273 -25.29 10.44 4.14
CA LEU A 273 -26.61 10.16 3.59
C LEU A 273 -27.74 10.90 4.33
N THR A 274 -27.61 11.08 5.65
CA THR A 274 -28.65 11.71 6.49
C THR A 274 -28.50 13.23 6.60
N THR A 275 -27.32 13.78 6.35
CA THR A 275 -27.09 15.23 6.46
C THR A 275 -27.77 15.96 5.30
N GLU A 276 -28.31 17.14 5.58
CA GLU A 276 -28.85 18.03 4.56
C GLU A 276 -27.73 18.47 3.60
N PRO A 277 -27.94 18.40 2.28
CA PRO A 277 -26.95 18.85 1.31
C PRO A 277 -26.62 20.34 1.53
N HIS A 278 -25.33 20.65 1.59
CA HIS A 278 -24.86 22.02 1.75
C HIS A 278 -23.61 22.23 0.88
N PRO A 279 -23.43 23.38 0.21
CA PRO A 279 -22.31 23.62 -0.73
C PRO A 279 -20.92 23.47 -0.11
N ASN A 280 -20.80 23.68 1.21
CA ASN A 280 -19.55 23.53 1.96
C ASN A 280 -19.40 22.17 2.68
N ILE A 281 -20.35 21.25 2.50
CA ILE A 281 -20.28 19.88 2.99
C ILE A 281 -20.01 18.98 1.79
N MET A 282 -19.25 17.91 1.99
CA MET A 282 -19.00 16.95 0.91
C MET A 282 -20.32 16.44 0.31
N SER A 283 -20.31 16.29 -1.02
CA SER A 283 -21.42 15.75 -1.79
C SER A 283 -21.86 14.38 -1.26
N ARG A 284 -23.11 14.01 -1.51
CA ARG A 284 -23.62 12.70 -1.14
C ARG A 284 -22.84 11.57 -1.83
N PRO A 285 -22.72 10.39 -1.20
CA PRO A 285 -22.14 9.22 -1.82
C PRO A 285 -22.87 8.85 -3.11
N VAL A 286 -22.11 8.60 -4.18
CA VAL A 286 -22.64 8.35 -5.53
C VAL A 286 -22.87 6.86 -5.77
N HIS A 287 -21.95 6.02 -5.29
CA HIS A 287 -22.04 4.56 -5.43
C HIS A 287 -21.57 3.85 -4.17
N LEU A 288 -22.17 2.69 -3.88
CA LEU A 288 -21.57 1.67 -3.02
C LEU A 288 -20.71 0.72 -3.85
N VAL A 289 -19.44 0.54 -3.47
CA VAL A 289 -18.55 -0.41 -4.14
C VAL A 289 -18.66 -1.75 -3.45
N THR A 290 -18.99 -2.78 -4.24
CA THR A 290 -19.30 -4.12 -3.72
C THR A 290 -18.37 -5.18 -4.27
N LYS A 291 -18.18 -6.25 -3.50
CA LYS A 291 -17.47 -7.46 -3.92
C LYS A 291 -18.14 -8.68 -3.31
N ARG A 292 -18.25 -9.75 -4.08
CA ARG A 292 -18.64 -11.05 -3.54
C ARG A 292 -17.51 -11.60 -2.66
N THR A 293 -17.78 -11.80 -1.38
CA THR A 293 -16.83 -12.36 -0.43
C THR A 293 -16.63 -13.84 -0.69
N ARG A 294 -15.43 -14.34 -0.37
CA ARG A 294 -15.15 -15.78 -0.40
C ARG A 294 -15.72 -16.45 0.83
N PHE A 295 -15.64 -15.77 1.98
CA PHE A 295 -16.22 -16.26 3.22
C PHE A 295 -17.72 -15.90 3.27
N GLY A 296 -18.58 -16.92 3.33
CA GLY A 296 -20.04 -16.76 3.42
C GLY A 296 -20.76 -16.31 2.14
N GLY A 297 -20.03 -16.01 1.05
CA GLY A 297 -20.59 -15.74 -0.28
C GLY A 297 -21.44 -14.48 -0.42
N LYS A 298 -21.43 -13.58 0.57
CA LYS A 298 -22.24 -12.35 0.57
C LYS A 298 -21.64 -11.30 -0.37
N ASN A 299 -22.50 -10.43 -0.91
CA ASN A 299 -22.05 -9.22 -1.59
C ASN A 299 -21.79 -8.13 -0.55
N ALA A 300 -20.53 -8.03 -0.13
CA ALA A 300 -20.08 -7.06 0.87
C ALA A 300 -19.87 -5.68 0.22
N VAL A 301 -20.26 -4.64 0.95
CA VAL A 301 -19.95 -3.24 0.62
C VAL A 301 -18.59 -2.93 1.20
N LEU A 302 -17.60 -2.72 0.33
CA LEU A 302 -16.21 -2.43 0.69
C LEU A 302 -15.99 -0.95 1.01
N GLY A 303 -16.84 -0.10 0.44
CA GLY A 303 -16.80 1.34 0.63
C GLY A 303 -17.74 2.06 -0.30
N PHE A 304 -17.53 3.37 -0.45
CA PHE A 304 -18.40 4.23 -1.26
C PHE A 304 -17.59 5.26 -2.03
N THR A 305 -18.20 5.80 -3.08
CA THR A 305 -17.59 6.85 -3.90
C THR A 305 -18.23 8.22 -3.65
N LEU A 306 -17.44 9.27 -3.84
CA LEU A 306 -17.84 10.67 -3.79
C LEU A 306 -17.38 11.36 -5.08
N GLU A 307 -18.04 12.46 -5.43
CA GLU A 307 -17.59 13.29 -6.54
C GLU A 307 -16.18 13.83 -6.29
N LEU A 308 -15.36 13.84 -7.35
CA LEU A 308 -14.02 14.40 -7.28
C LEU A 308 -14.07 15.91 -7.42
N HIS A 309 -14.05 16.62 -6.31
CA HIS A 309 -13.92 18.07 -6.29
C HIS A 309 -12.45 18.46 -6.48
N ARG A 310 -12.05 18.76 -7.72
CA ARG A 310 -10.76 19.42 -7.95
C ARG A 310 -10.92 20.87 -7.53
N HIS A 311 -10.22 21.28 -6.47
CA HIS A 311 -10.02 22.71 -6.23
C HIS A 311 -9.30 23.29 -7.45
N VAL A 312 -10.05 23.91 -8.35
CA VAL A 312 -9.50 24.90 -9.28
C VAL A 312 -9.10 26.06 -8.38
N THR A 313 -7.83 26.10 -8.00
CA THR A 313 -7.26 27.33 -7.45
C THR A 313 -7.19 28.29 -8.64
N PRO A 314 -7.86 29.46 -8.59
CA PRO A 314 -7.75 30.47 -9.63
C PRO A 314 -6.33 31.01 -9.77
#